data_AF-Q2KI57-F1
#
_entry.id   AF-Q2KI57-F1
#
_cell.length_a   1.000
_cell.length_b   1.000
_cell.length_c   1.000
_cell.angle_alpha   90.00
_cell.angle_beta   90.00
_cell.angle_gamma   90.00
#
_symmetry.space_group_name_H-M   'P 1'
#
loop_
_entity.id
_entity.type
_entity.pdbx_description
1 polymer ?
#
loop_
_entity_poly.entity_id
_entity_poly.type
_entity_poly.pdbx_seq_one_letter_code
_entity_poly.pdbx_strand_id
1 'polypeptide(L)'
;MDWQPDEQGLQQVLQLLKDSQSPNTATQRIVQDKLKQLNQFPDFNNYLIFVLTRLKSEDEPTRSLSGLILKNNVKAHYQSFPPPVADFIKQECLNNIGDASSLIRATIGILITTIASKGELQMWPELLPQLCNLLNSEDYNTCEGAFGALQKICEDSSELLDSDALNRPLNIMIPKFLQFFKHCSPKIRSHAIACVNQFIMDRAQALMDNIDTFIEHLFALAVDDDPEVRKNVCRALVMLLEVRIDRLIPHMHSIIQYMLQRTQDHDENVALEACEFWLTLAEQPICKEVLASHLVQLIPILVKGMKYSEIDIILLKGDVEEDEAVPDSEQDIKPRFHKSRTVTLPHEAERPDGSEDAEDDDDDDALSDWNLRKCSAAALDVLANVFREELLPHLLPLLKDLLFHPEWVVKESGILVLGAIAEGCMQGMVPYLPELIPHLIQCLSDKKALVRSIACWTLSRYAHWVVSQPPDMHLKPLMTELLKRILDGNKRVQEAACR
;
A
#
# COMPACT_ATOMS: atom_id res chain seq x y z
N MET A 1 46.41 -4.47 -1.29
CA MET A 1 46.59 -5.21 -2.56
C MET A 1 45.19 -5.46 -3.07
N ASP A 2 44.89 -5.01 -4.28
CA ASP A 2 43.58 -5.22 -4.88
C ASP A 2 43.42 -6.72 -5.20
N TRP A 3 42.31 -7.30 -4.77
CA TRP A 3 41.96 -8.68 -5.11
C TRP A 3 41.86 -8.83 -6.64
N GLN A 4 42.39 -9.92 -7.19
CA GLN A 4 42.25 -10.27 -8.60
C GLN A 4 41.76 -11.70 -8.76
N PRO A 5 40.86 -11.96 -9.72
CA PRO A 5 40.36 -13.31 -9.97
C PRO A 5 41.45 -14.18 -10.61
N ASP A 6 41.48 -15.45 -10.25
CA ASP A 6 42.15 -16.47 -11.05
C ASP A 6 41.27 -16.83 -12.27
N GLU A 7 41.88 -16.96 -13.46
CA GLU A 7 41.12 -17.20 -14.70
C GLU A 7 40.36 -18.53 -14.67
N GLN A 8 40.94 -19.58 -14.09
CA GLN A 8 40.24 -20.88 -13.98
C GLN A 8 39.09 -20.80 -13.00
N GLY A 9 39.30 -20.14 -11.85
CA GLY A 9 38.26 -19.88 -10.87
C GLY A 9 37.09 -19.10 -11.48
N LEU A 10 37.38 -18.02 -12.21
CA LEU A 10 36.37 -17.20 -12.87
C LEU A 10 35.57 -18.01 -13.90
N GLN A 11 36.24 -18.83 -14.71
CA GLN A 11 35.56 -19.67 -15.70
C GLN A 11 34.62 -20.69 -15.06
N GLN A 12 35.00 -21.26 -13.90
CA GLN A 12 34.14 -22.18 -13.15
C GLN A 12 32.90 -21.48 -12.58
N VAL A 13 33.06 -20.26 -12.03
CA VAL A 13 31.94 -19.46 -11.53
C VAL A 13 30.98 -19.08 -12.65
N LEU A 14 31.52 -18.67 -13.81
CA LEU A 14 30.69 -18.35 -14.99
C LEU A 14 29.92 -19.56 -15.51
N GLN A 15 30.55 -20.73 -15.56
CA GLN A 15 29.85 -21.96 -15.95
C GLN A 15 28.73 -22.28 -14.96
N LEU A 16 28.98 -22.13 -13.66
CA LEU A 16 27.97 -22.36 -12.63
C LEU A 16 26.78 -21.40 -12.76
N LEU A 17 27.04 -20.12 -13.04
CA LEU A 17 26.00 -19.12 -13.27
C LEU A 17 25.19 -19.45 -14.53
N LYS A 18 25.82 -19.88 -15.62
CA LYS A 18 25.12 -20.32 -16.85
C LYS A 18 24.28 -21.57 -16.60
N ASP A 19 24.82 -22.55 -15.87
CA ASP A 19 24.08 -23.76 -15.49
C ASP A 19 22.88 -23.43 -14.59
N SER A 20 22.97 -22.39 -13.75
CA SER A 20 21.90 -21.95 -12.86
C SER A 20 20.69 -21.37 -13.60
N GLN A 21 20.88 -20.90 -14.83
CA GLN A 21 19.83 -20.39 -15.71
C GLN A 21 19.21 -21.51 -16.57
N SER A 22 19.73 -22.74 -16.49
CA SER A 22 19.20 -23.86 -17.25
C SER A 22 17.76 -24.18 -16.84
N PRO A 23 16.85 -24.46 -17.80
CA PRO A 23 15.49 -24.89 -17.49
C PRO A 23 15.42 -26.33 -16.94
N ASN A 24 16.54 -27.08 -16.93
CA ASN A 24 16.59 -28.45 -16.48
C ASN A 24 16.67 -28.56 -14.95
N THR A 25 15.64 -29.14 -14.31
CA THR A 25 15.57 -29.34 -12.86
C THR A 25 16.75 -30.14 -12.29
N ALA A 26 17.27 -31.13 -13.04
CA ALA A 26 18.41 -31.93 -12.57
C ALA A 26 19.69 -31.08 -12.52
N THR A 27 19.91 -30.23 -13.53
CA THR A 27 21.01 -29.26 -13.55
C THR A 27 20.88 -28.26 -12.40
N GLN A 28 19.68 -27.72 -12.17
CA GLN A 28 19.43 -26.77 -11.07
C GLN A 28 19.72 -27.38 -9.68
N ARG A 29 19.38 -28.65 -9.45
CA ARG A 29 19.74 -29.34 -8.18
C ARG A 29 21.25 -29.46 -7.99
N ILE A 30 21.97 -29.88 -9.04
CA ILE A 30 23.43 -29.99 -9.00
C ILE A 30 24.06 -28.61 -8.74
N VAL A 31 23.54 -27.56 -9.38
CA VAL A 31 23.99 -26.19 -9.16
C VAL A 31 23.76 -25.74 -7.72
N GLN A 32 22.58 -26.01 -7.14
CA GLN A 32 22.31 -25.66 -5.75
C GLN A 32 23.27 -26.33 -4.77
N ASP A 33 23.58 -27.61 -4.98
CA ASP A 33 24.53 -28.34 -4.13
C ASP A 33 25.96 -27.78 -4.28
N LYS A 34 26.37 -27.44 -5.51
CA LYS A 34 27.66 -26.78 -5.76
C LYS A 34 27.73 -25.39 -5.11
N LEU A 35 26.66 -24.59 -5.22
CA LEU A 35 26.59 -23.26 -4.58
C LEU A 35 26.72 -23.37 -3.06
N LYS A 36 26.07 -24.36 -2.42
CA LYS A 36 26.21 -24.60 -0.97
C LYS A 36 27.64 -24.94 -0.57
N GLN A 37 28.37 -25.69 -1.40
CA GLN A 37 29.77 -26.00 -1.15
C GLN A 37 30.67 -24.77 -1.33
N LEU A 38 30.47 -24.01 -2.41
CA LEU A 38 31.27 -22.82 -2.72
C LEU A 38 31.04 -21.67 -1.73
N ASN A 39 29.83 -21.56 -1.17
CA ASN A 39 29.51 -20.57 -0.13
C ASN A 39 30.32 -20.72 1.16
N GLN A 40 30.96 -21.88 1.38
CA GLN A 40 31.86 -22.08 2.51
C GLN A 40 33.20 -21.36 2.33
N PHE A 41 33.56 -20.98 1.11
CA PHE A 41 34.80 -20.28 0.79
C PHE A 41 34.54 -18.77 0.69
N PRO A 42 35.10 -17.94 1.59
CA PRO A 42 34.86 -16.49 1.55
C PRO A 42 35.24 -15.84 0.22
N ASP A 43 36.27 -16.37 -0.44
CA ASP A 43 36.77 -15.88 -1.73
C ASP A 43 35.74 -16.02 -2.87
N PHE A 44 34.81 -16.97 -2.77
CA PHE A 44 33.73 -17.11 -3.75
C PHE A 44 32.89 -15.83 -3.86
N ASN A 45 32.68 -15.12 -2.76
CA ASN A 45 31.93 -13.86 -2.76
C ASN A 45 32.67 -12.75 -3.51
N ASN A 46 34.01 -12.77 -3.55
CA ASN A 46 34.80 -11.84 -4.36
C ASN A 46 34.58 -12.08 -5.86
N TYR A 47 34.48 -13.33 -6.30
CA TYR A 47 34.12 -13.65 -7.69
C TYR A 47 32.70 -13.18 -8.02
N LEU A 48 31.74 -13.36 -7.11
CA LEU A 48 30.37 -12.96 -7.37
C LEU A 48 30.23 -11.44 -7.58
N ILE A 49 30.87 -10.64 -6.71
CA ILE A 49 30.86 -9.18 -6.88
C ILE A 49 31.63 -8.76 -8.13
N PHE A 50 32.76 -9.40 -8.43
CA PHE A 50 33.55 -9.11 -9.63
C PHE A 50 32.75 -9.36 -10.92
N VAL A 51 32.00 -10.45 -11.00
CA VAL A 51 31.12 -10.74 -12.15
C VAL A 51 30.03 -9.68 -12.27
N LEU A 52 29.41 -9.25 -11.16
CA LEU A 52 28.39 -8.21 -11.17
C LEU A 52 28.95 -6.87 -11.69
N THR A 53 30.08 -6.43 -11.15
CA THR A 53 30.57 -5.05 -11.33
C THR A 53 31.58 -4.89 -12.45
N ARG A 54 32.57 -5.78 -12.59
CA ARG A 54 33.72 -5.57 -13.49
C ARG A 54 33.59 -6.32 -14.82
N LEU A 55 32.91 -7.46 -14.86
CA LEU A 55 32.82 -8.29 -16.05
C LEU A 55 31.73 -7.83 -17.03
N LYS A 56 31.91 -6.65 -17.64
CA LYS A 56 30.96 -6.04 -18.58
C LYS A 56 30.77 -6.83 -19.90
N SER A 57 31.58 -7.86 -20.15
CA SER A 57 31.47 -8.74 -21.31
C SER A 57 30.34 -9.76 -21.21
N GLU A 58 29.91 -10.10 -19.99
CA GLU A 58 28.77 -11.00 -19.77
C GLU A 58 27.44 -10.24 -19.79
N ASP A 59 26.36 -10.96 -20.07
CA ASP A 59 25.03 -10.36 -20.16
C ASP A 59 24.47 -9.88 -18.80
N GLU A 60 23.52 -8.95 -18.86
CA GLU A 60 22.92 -8.35 -17.66
C GLU A 60 22.24 -9.37 -16.73
N PRO A 61 21.49 -10.38 -17.24
CA PRO A 61 20.91 -11.41 -16.38
C PRO A 61 21.95 -12.22 -15.60
N THR A 62 23.06 -12.62 -16.22
CA THR A 62 24.13 -13.37 -15.55
C THR A 62 24.81 -12.53 -14.48
N ARG A 63 25.14 -11.26 -14.82
CA ARG A 63 25.73 -10.32 -13.87
C ARG A 63 24.80 -10.07 -12.67
N SER A 64 23.52 -9.82 -12.93
CA SER A 64 22.51 -9.59 -11.90
C SER A 64 22.29 -10.82 -11.01
N LEU A 65 22.22 -12.03 -11.61
CA LEU A 65 22.09 -13.28 -10.88
C LEU A 65 23.27 -13.52 -9.93
N SER A 66 24.49 -13.20 -10.36
CA SER A 66 25.68 -13.22 -9.50
C SER A 66 25.51 -12.34 -8.26
N GLY A 67 25.01 -11.12 -8.45
CA GLY A 67 24.70 -10.20 -7.35
C GLY A 67 23.59 -10.68 -6.42
N LEU A 68 22.54 -11.34 -6.96
CA LEU A 68 21.46 -11.90 -6.16
C LEU A 68 21.89 -13.11 -5.32
N ILE A 69 22.77 -13.97 -5.85
CA ILE A 69 23.40 -15.04 -5.08
C ILE A 69 24.25 -14.44 -3.95
N LEU A 70 25.06 -13.43 -4.27
CA LEU A 70 25.86 -12.73 -3.26
C LEU A 70 24.97 -12.10 -2.17
N LYS A 71 23.85 -11.48 -2.54
CA LYS A 71 22.89 -10.93 -1.58
C LYS A 71 22.34 -12.01 -0.65
N ASN A 72 22.02 -13.19 -1.16
CA ASN A 72 21.57 -14.31 -0.31
C ASN A 72 22.68 -14.77 0.65
N ASN A 73 23.93 -14.79 0.19
CA ASN A 73 25.09 -15.13 1.03
C ASN A 73 25.31 -14.10 2.13
N VAL A 74 25.24 -12.79 1.81
CA VAL A 74 25.26 -11.70 2.81
C VAL A 74 24.12 -11.91 3.81
N LYS A 75 22.89 -12.15 3.35
CA LYS A 75 21.73 -12.34 4.23
C LYS A 75 21.94 -13.47 5.25
N ALA A 76 22.57 -14.57 4.84
CA ALA A 76 22.75 -15.76 5.67
C ALA A 76 24.03 -15.76 6.51
N HIS A 77 25.11 -15.17 6.01
CA HIS A 77 26.47 -15.42 6.52
C HIS A 77 27.32 -14.15 6.67
N TYR A 78 26.76 -12.94 6.62
CA TYR A 78 27.56 -11.71 6.67
C TYR A 78 28.52 -11.64 7.87
N GLN A 79 28.09 -12.09 9.05
CA GLN A 79 28.91 -12.06 10.27
C GLN A 79 30.16 -12.95 10.19
N SER A 80 30.18 -13.97 9.30
CA SER A 80 31.35 -14.82 9.09
C SER A 80 32.26 -14.34 7.96
N PHE A 81 31.94 -13.23 7.30
CA PHE A 81 32.76 -12.71 6.21
C PHE A 81 34.07 -12.14 6.77
N PRO A 82 35.23 -12.51 6.21
CA PRO A 82 36.48 -11.85 6.52
C PRO A 82 36.40 -10.36 6.19
N PRO A 83 36.95 -9.45 7.03
CA PRO A 83 36.92 -8.01 6.78
C PRO A 83 37.41 -7.61 5.36
N PRO A 84 38.50 -8.18 4.80
CA PRO A 84 38.94 -7.83 3.45
C PRO A 84 37.93 -8.14 2.35
N VAL A 85 37.15 -9.21 2.51
CA VAL A 85 36.08 -9.60 1.56
C VAL A 85 34.91 -8.62 1.67
N ALA A 86 34.49 -8.33 2.90
CA ALA A 86 33.41 -7.38 3.15
C ALA A 86 33.76 -5.98 2.61
N ASP A 87 34.98 -5.49 2.87
CA ASP A 87 35.43 -4.17 2.40
C ASP A 87 35.55 -4.11 0.88
N PHE A 88 36.03 -5.18 0.23
CA PHE A 88 36.07 -5.28 -1.22
C PHE A 88 34.65 -5.19 -1.83
N ILE A 89 33.68 -5.94 -1.28
CA ILE A 89 32.29 -5.90 -1.75
C ILE A 89 31.70 -4.49 -1.55
N LYS A 90 31.91 -3.88 -0.37
CA LYS A 90 31.45 -2.53 -0.07
C LYS A 90 31.96 -1.50 -1.08
N GLN A 91 33.27 -1.54 -1.37
CA GLN A 91 33.91 -0.63 -2.33
C GLN A 91 33.39 -0.85 -3.76
N GLU A 92 33.29 -2.10 -4.21
CA GLU A 92 32.79 -2.42 -5.55
C GLU A 92 31.34 -1.97 -5.77
N CYS A 93 30.47 -2.14 -4.76
CA CYS A 93 29.10 -1.66 -4.81
C CYS A 93 29.06 -0.12 -4.95
N LEU A 94 29.79 0.61 -4.12
CA LEU A 94 29.77 2.08 -4.13
C LEU A 94 30.39 2.67 -5.41
N ASN A 95 31.42 2.03 -5.97
CA ASN A 95 32.05 2.48 -7.22
C ASN A 95 31.19 2.21 -8.46
N ASN A 96 30.27 1.25 -8.41
CA ASN A 96 29.45 0.84 -9.56
C ASN A 96 27.96 1.14 -9.39
N ILE A 97 27.58 1.95 -8.40
CA ILE A 97 26.19 2.29 -8.14
C ILE A 97 25.50 2.98 -9.34
N GLY A 98 26.29 3.62 -10.21
CA GLY A 98 25.87 4.29 -11.44
C GLY A 98 26.03 3.47 -12.72
N ASP A 99 25.96 2.13 -12.64
CA ASP A 99 26.00 1.26 -13.85
C ASP A 99 24.95 1.71 -14.89
N ALA A 100 25.24 1.57 -16.18
CA ALA A 100 24.32 1.99 -17.24
C ALA A 100 23.01 1.16 -17.25
N SER A 101 23.07 -0.11 -16.86
CA SER A 101 21.88 -0.98 -16.77
C SER A 101 21.13 -0.73 -15.47
N SER A 102 19.84 -0.41 -15.59
CA SER A 102 18.95 -0.24 -14.43
C SER A 102 18.81 -1.53 -13.62
N LEU A 103 18.89 -2.70 -14.25
CA LEU A 103 18.86 -3.99 -13.57
C LEU A 103 20.08 -4.16 -12.67
N ILE A 104 21.27 -3.80 -13.16
CA ILE A 104 22.50 -3.89 -12.37
C ILE A 104 22.50 -2.87 -11.24
N ARG A 105 22.06 -1.63 -11.49
CA ARG A 105 21.91 -0.62 -10.42
C ARG A 105 20.96 -1.08 -9.33
N ALA A 106 19.81 -1.66 -9.69
CA ALA A 106 18.87 -2.21 -8.72
C ALA A 106 19.52 -3.32 -7.87
N THR A 107 20.24 -4.25 -8.49
CA THR A 107 20.94 -5.33 -7.79
C THR A 107 22.05 -4.82 -6.85
N ILE A 108 22.81 -3.80 -7.26
CA ILE A 108 23.81 -3.13 -6.42
C ILE A 108 23.13 -2.41 -5.24
N GLY A 109 22.04 -1.69 -5.48
CA GLY A 109 21.24 -1.04 -4.43
C GLY A 109 20.74 -2.05 -3.39
N ILE A 110 20.20 -3.19 -3.84
CA ILE A 110 19.76 -4.29 -2.97
C ILE A 110 20.92 -4.87 -2.16
N LEU A 111 22.11 -5.01 -2.76
CA LEU A 111 23.30 -5.47 -2.04
C LEU A 111 23.72 -4.48 -0.95
N ILE A 112 23.77 -3.19 -1.27
CA ILE A 112 24.11 -2.12 -0.30
C ILE A 112 23.15 -2.15 0.87
N THR A 113 21.83 -2.22 0.62
CA THR A 113 20.81 -2.20 1.68
C THR A 113 20.82 -3.49 2.50
N THR A 114 21.06 -4.64 1.86
CA THR A 114 21.21 -5.93 2.57
C THR A 114 22.44 -5.92 3.47
N ILE A 115 23.57 -5.36 3.00
CA ILE A 115 24.80 -5.22 3.80
C ILE A 115 24.55 -4.26 4.97
N ALA A 116 23.91 -3.11 4.74
CA ALA A 116 23.59 -2.15 5.80
C ALA A 116 22.66 -2.74 6.86
N SER A 117 21.65 -3.51 6.46
CA SER A 117 20.70 -4.16 7.36
C SER A 117 21.34 -5.30 8.17
N LYS A 118 22.17 -6.15 7.55
CA LYS A 118 22.78 -7.33 8.21
C LYS A 118 24.09 -7.05 8.92
N GLY A 119 24.82 -6.05 8.46
CA GLY A 119 26.08 -5.61 9.06
C GLY A 119 25.92 -4.57 10.15
N GLU A 120 24.70 -4.08 10.38
CA GLU A 120 24.40 -2.88 11.16
C GLU A 120 24.97 -1.60 10.52
N LEU A 121 24.13 -0.58 10.36
CA LEU A 121 24.50 0.67 9.70
C LEU A 121 25.68 1.38 10.40
N GLN A 122 25.80 1.20 11.72
CA GLN A 122 26.90 1.73 12.54
C GLN A 122 28.28 1.18 12.16
N MET A 123 28.32 -0.06 11.64
CA MET A 123 29.57 -0.72 11.22
C MET A 123 30.01 -0.31 9.80
N TRP A 124 29.25 0.54 9.13
CA TRP A 124 29.61 1.14 7.84
C TRP A 124 29.43 2.67 7.88
N PRO A 125 30.22 3.38 8.70
CA PRO A 125 30.02 4.81 8.95
C PRO A 125 30.19 5.69 7.70
N GLU A 126 30.98 5.24 6.72
CA GLU A 126 31.24 5.95 5.47
C GLU A 126 30.08 5.87 4.46
N LEU A 127 29.13 4.96 4.66
CA LEU A 127 28.06 4.69 3.68
C LEU A 127 27.18 5.90 3.41
N LEU A 128 26.54 6.46 4.45
CA LEU A 128 25.61 7.58 4.29
C LEU A 128 26.33 8.84 3.76
N PRO A 129 27.50 9.25 4.29
CA PRO A 129 28.25 10.37 3.72
C PRO A 129 28.62 10.15 2.26
N GLN A 130 29.06 8.94 1.87
CA GLN A 130 29.45 8.66 0.50
C GLN A 130 28.25 8.64 -0.44
N LEU A 131 27.13 8.01 -0.06
CA LEU A 131 25.89 8.06 -0.85
C LEU A 131 25.40 9.50 -1.01
N CYS A 132 25.42 10.31 0.05
CA CYS A 132 25.10 11.73 -0.04
C CYS A 132 26.03 12.47 -1.00
N ASN A 133 27.33 12.17 -1.02
CA ASN A 133 28.27 12.77 -1.95
C ASN A 133 28.00 12.35 -3.40
N LEU A 134 27.62 11.09 -3.63
CA LEU A 134 27.27 10.57 -4.96
C LEU A 134 26.02 11.24 -5.55
N LEU A 135 25.13 11.79 -4.73
CA LEU A 135 24.02 12.62 -5.20
C LEU A 135 24.47 13.90 -5.92
N ASN A 136 25.67 14.40 -5.62
CA ASN A 136 26.24 15.58 -6.28
C ASN A 136 26.95 15.24 -7.61
N SER A 137 26.95 13.97 -8.03
CA SER A 137 27.57 13.55 -9.28
C SER A 137 26.86 14.19 -10.48
N GLU A 138 27.62 14.57 -11.50
CA GLU A 138 27.06 15.01 -12.79
C GLU A 138 26.44 13.83 -13.58
N ASP A 139 26.83 12.59 -13.26
CA ASP A 139 26.26 11.41 -13.89
C ASP A 139 24.89 11.08 -13.29
N TYR A 140 23.87 11.10 -14.16
CA TYR A 140 22.49 10.79 -13.84
C TYR A 140 22.35 9.40 -13.20
N ASN A 141 23.03 8.38 -13.74
CA ASN A 141 22.88 7.00 -13.27
C ASN A 141 23.45 6.83 -11.85
N THR A 142 24.58 7.48 -11.56
CA THR A 142 25.18 7.52 -10.22
C THR A 142 24.25 8.20 -9.21
N CYS A 143 23.70 9.37 -9.57
CA CYS A 143 22.76 10.09 -8.71
C CYS A 143 21.49 9.24 -8.44
N GLU A 144 20.90 8.65 -9.48
CA GLU A 144 19.70 7.82 -9.38
C GLU A 144 19.94 6.54 -8.58
N GLY A 145 21.05 5.83 -8.81
CA GLY A 145 21.41 4.63 -8.04
C GLY A 145 21.65 4.94 -6.56
N ALA A 146 22.30 6.07 -6.26
CA ALA A 146 22.50 6.52 -4.88
C ALA A 146 21.17 6.86 -4.19
N PHE A 147 20.25 7.54 -4.89
CA PHE A 147 18.90 7.78 -4.37
C PHE A 147 18.12 6.48 -4.11
N GLY A 148 18.18 5.51 -5.03
CA GLY A 148 17.53 4.22 -4.83
C GLY A 148 18.03 3.47 -3.60
N ALA A 149 19.34 3.49 -3.35
CA ALA A 149 19.91 2.91 -2.13
C ALA A 149 19.49 3.68 -0.87
N LEU A 150 19.55 5.02 -0.91
CA LEU A 150 19.15 5.88 0.22
C LEU A 150 17.68 5.71 0.57
N GLN A 151 16.78 5.66 -0.42
CA GLN A 151 15.35 5.45 -0.18
C GLN A 151 15.11 4.16 0.61
N LYS A 152 15.72 3.05 0.17
CA LYS A 152 15.55 1.76 0.85
C LYS A 152 16.16 1.76 2.25
N ILE A 153 17.28 2.46 2.46
CA ILE A 153 17.84 2.64 3.81
C ILE A 153 16.89 3.47 4.70
N CYS A 154 16.27 4.53 4.15
CA CYS A 154 15.28 5.33 4.87
C CYS A 154 14.04 4.50 5.25
N GLU A 155 13.57 3.61 4.38
CA GLU A 155 12.45 2.69 4.65
C GLU A 155 12.80 1.64 5.71
N ASP A 156 13.98 1.03 5.63
CA ASP A 156 14.35 -0.13 6.47
C ASP A 156 14.97 0.29 7.82
N SER A 157 15.38 1.54 7.99
CA SER A 157 16.17 2.00 9.15
C SER A 157 15.83 3.42 9.59
N SER A 158 14.57 3.86 9.44
CA SER A 158 14.13 5.23 9.78
C SER A 158 14.52 5.62 11.21
N GLU A 159 14.24 4.76 12.20
CA GLU A 159 14.51 5.00 13.62
C GLU A 159 16.00 5.23 13.93
N LEU A 160 16.89 4.48 13.27
CA LEU A 160 18.33 4.59 13.49
C LEU A 160 18.89 5.91 12.94
N LEU A 161 18.29 6.46 11.89
CA LEU A 161 18.78 7.66 11.22
C LEU A 161 18.55 8.94 12.06
N ASP A 162 17.54 8.96 12.94
CA ASP A 162 17.36 10.06 13.90
C ASP A 162 18.11 9.85 15.23
N SER A 163 18.74 8.69 15.40
CA SER A 163 19.42 8.33 16.65
C SER A 163 20.77 9.05 16.85
N ASP A 164 21.11 9.30 18.11
CA ASP A 164 22.42 9.83 18.50
C ASP A 164 23.57 8.86 18.17
N ALA A 165 23.29 7.57 18.02
CA ALA A 165 24.29 6.54 17.74
C ALA A 165 25.01 6.75 16.39
N LEU A 166 24.31 7.34 15.41
CA LEU A 166 24.88 7.70 14.10
C LEU A 166 25.23 9.18 13.98
N ASN A 167 25.21 9.92 15.09
CA ASN A 167 25.40 11.38 15.12
C ASN A 167 24.34 12.13 14.26
N ARG A 168 23.08 11.67 14.33
CA ARG A 168 21.90 12.29 13.67
C ARG A 168 22.13 12.65 12.19
N PRO A 169 22.38 11.66 11.31
CA PRO A 169 22.63 11.89 9.89
C PRO A 169 21.49 12.64 9.17
N LEU A 170 20.25 12.54 9.66
CA LEU A 170 19.10 13.25 9.09
C LEU A 170 19.25 14.76 9.04
N ASN A 171 20.00 15.35 9.97
CA ASN A 171 20.28 16.79 9.99
C ASN A 171 20.98 17.29 8.71
N ILE A 172 21.68 16.39 8.00
CA ILE A 172 22.35 16.69 6.73
C ILE A 172 21.53 16.16 5.56
N MET A 173 20.95 14.96 5.70
CA MET A 173 20.24 14.28 4.62
C MET A 173 18.94 14.98 4.23
N ILE A 174 18.11 15.40 5.20
CA ILE A 174 16.81 16.02 4.91
C ILE A 174 16.96 17.33 4.12
N PRO A 175 17.77 18.33 4.55
CA PRO A 175 17.98 19.54 3.77
C PRO A 175 18.52 19.25 2.37
N LYS A 176 19.34 18.20 2.23
CA LYS A 176 19.88 17.79 0.94
C LYS A 176 18.79 17.21 0.03
N PHE A 177 17.93 16.31 0.53
CA PHE A 177 16.82 15.77 -0.25
C PHE A 177 15.87 16.86 -0.74
N LEU A 178 15.55 17.84 0.10
CA LEU A 178 14.70 18.98 -0.27
C LEU A 178 15.24 19.77 -1.48
N GLN A 179 16.56 19.83 -1.69
CA GLN A 179 17.14 20.48 -2.87
C GLN A 179 16.79 19.75 -4.18
N PHE A 180 16.66 18.41 -4.12
CA PHE A 180 16.34 17.58 -5.29
C PHE A 180 14.87 17.59 -5.67
N PHE A 181 14.00 18.24 -4.90
CA PHE A 181 12.59 18.43 -5.27
C PHE A 181 12.47 19.27 -6.55
N LYS A 182 13.45 20.14 -6.85
CA LYS A 182 13.49 20.96 -8.07
C LYS A 182 14.31 20.32 -9.20
N HIS A 183 14.69 19.06 -9.07
CA HIS A 183 15.54 18.38 -10.06
C HIS A 183 14.81 18.20 -11.40
N CYS A 184 15.55 18.23 -12.52
CA CYS A 184 14.96 18.11 -13.87
C CYS A 184 14.32 16.74 -14.13
N SER A 185 14.89 15.67 -13.58
CA SER A 185 14.34 14.30 -13.72
C SER A 185 13.22 14.03 -12.71
N PRO A 186 12.02 13.59 -13.16
CA PRO A 186 10.91 13.23 -12.27
C PRO A 186 11.26 12.06 -11.35
N LYS A 187 12.06 11.10 -11.82
CA LYS A 187 12.45 9.94 -11.01
C LYS A 187 13.25 10.35 -9.77
N ILE A 188 14.16 11.32 -9.91
CA ILE A 188 14.93 11.85 -8.79
C ILE A 188 14.04 12.66 -7.84
N ARG A 189 13.09 13.45 -8.37
CA ARG A 189 12.09 14.15 -7.55
C ARG A 189 11.28 13.16 -6.71
N SER A 190 10.78 12.10 -7.34
CA SER A 190 10.05 11.02 -6.67
C SER A 190 10.89 10.39 -5.54
N HIS A 191 12.13 9.95 -5.81
CA HIS A 191 13.01 9.40 -4.77
C HIS A 191 13.23 10.38 -3.62
N ALA A 192 13.44 11.66 -3.91
CA ALA A 192 13.66 12.68 -2.88
C ALA A 192 12.44 12.83 -1.96
N ILE A 193 11.22 12.86 -2.51
CA ILE A 193 9.98 12.95 -1.72
C ILE A 193 9.77 11.65 -0.93
N ALA A 194 9.96 10.49 -1.58
CA ALA A 194 9.80 9.18 -0.94
C ALA A 194 10.75 8.99 0.26
N CYS A 195 12.00 9.47 0.17
CA CYS A 195 12.93 9.49 1.29
C CYS A 195 12.41 10.35 2.45
N VAL A 196 11.97 11.58 2.18
CA VAL A 196 11.47 12.50 3.22
C VAL A 196 10.19 11.97 3.87
N ASN A 197 9.32 11.33 3.09
CA ASN A 197 8.06 10.74 3.54
C ASN A 197 8.23 9.74 4.69
N GLN A 198 9.34 8.99 4.72
CA GLN A 198 9.62 8.02 5.79
C GLN A 198 9.72 8.64 7.18
N PHE A 199 9.96 9.95 7.27
CA PHE A 199 10.25 10.64 8.53
C PHE A 199 9.12 11.56 9.01
N ILE A 200 7.98 11.60 8.29
CA ILE A 200 6.85 12.47 8.64
C ILE A 200 6.15 11.96 9.89
N MET A 201 5.77 10.68 9.90
CA MET A 201 5.02 10.05 11.00
C MET A 201 5.82 10.00 12.30
N ASP A 202 7.12 9.71 12.20
CA ASP A 202 8.06 9.67 13.34
C ASP A 202 8.37 11.06 13.91
N ARG A 203 7.93 12.12 13.22
CA ARG A 203 8.19 13.52 13.58
C ARG A 203 9.68 13.83 13.77
N ALA A 204 10.53 13.27 12.91
CA ALA A 204 11.98 13.42 13.01
C ALA A 204 12.38 14.91 13.12
N GLN A 205 13.24 15.23 14.09
CA GLN A 205 13.53 16.63 14.43
C GLN A 205 14.09 17.41 13.23
N ALA A 206 14.97 16.79 12.44
CA ALA A 206 15.56 17.39 11.25
C ALA A 206 14.52 17.83 10.22
N LEU A 207 13.43 17.06 10.06
CA LEU A 207 12.33 17.41 9.17
C LEU A 207 11.45 18.49 9.80
N MET A 208 11.17 18.40 11.10
CA MET A 208 10.37 19.40 11.81
C MET A 208 11.01 20.79 11.78
N ASP A 209 12.33 20.87 11.84
CA ASP A 209 13.09 22.12 11.71
C ASP A 209 13.02 22.71 10.29
N ASN A 210 12.76 21.88 9.28
CA ASN A 210 12.69 22.26 7.85
C ASN A 210 11.27 22.14 7.25
N ILE A 211 10.24 22.07 8.11
CA ILE A 211 8.88 21.72 7.69
C ILE A 211 8.26 22.73 6.72
N ASP A 212 8.53 24.03 6.90
CA ASP A 212 7.97 25.07 6.04
C ASP A 212 8.54 24.98 4.62
N THR A 213 9.86 24.77 4.51
CA THR A 213 10.56 24.54 3.25
C THR A 213 10.04 23.28 2.56
N PHE A 214 9.74 22.23 3.33
CA PHE A 214 9.16 21.00 2.78
C PHE A 214 7.77 21.25 2.20
N ILE A 215 6.88 21.90 2.94
CA ILE A 215 5.52 22.24 2.48
C ILE A 215 5.55 23.13 1.24
N GLU A 216 6.41 24.16 1.21
CA GLU A 216 6.58 25.02 0.03
C GLU A 216 6.97 24.22 -1.21
N HIS A 217 7.92 23.29 -1.07
CA HIS A 217 8.35 22.44 -2.18
C HIS A 217 7.28 21.43 -2.61
N LEU A 218 6.49 20.87 -1.68
CA LEU A 218 5.35 20.02 -2.03
C LEU A 218 4.32 20.77 -2.89
N PHE A 219 3.99 22.01 -2.52
CA PHE A 219 3.06 22.82 -3.32
C PHE A 219 3.61 23.17 -4.70
N ALA A 220 4.91 23.42 -4.81
CA ALA A 220 5.55 23.61 -6.12
C ALA A 220 5.46 22.35 -7.01
N LEU A 221 5.44 21.15 -6.40
CA LEU A 221 5.33 19.86 -7.09
C LEU A 221 3.91 19.35 -7.28
N ALA A 222 2.90 20.02 -6.74
CA ALA A 222 1.50 19.64 -6.93
C ALA A 222 1.08 19.61 -8.42
N VAL A 223 1.72 20.43 -9.25
CA VAL A 223 1.45 20.53 -10.69
C VAL A 223 2.35 19.63 -11.55
N ASP A 224 3.12 18.71 -10.95
CA ASP A 224 4.01 17.82 -11.70
C ASP A 224 3.23 16.87 -12.62
N ASP A 225 3.75 16.64 -13.83
CA ASP A 225 3.14 15.77 -14.83
C ASP A 225 3.44 14.28 -14.58
N ASP A 226 4.45 13.95 -13.78
CA ASP A 226 4.81 12.57 -13.46
C ASP A 226 3.91 11.98 -12.37
N PRO A 227 3.24 10.83 -12.61
CA PRO A 227 2.31 10.23 -11.67
C PRO A 227 2.99 9.77 -10.37
N GLU A 228 4.23 9.30 -10.44
CA GLU A 228 4.95 8.83 -9.25
C GLU A 228 5.32 10.00 -8.33
N VAL A 229 5.66 11.17 -8.90
CA VAL A 229 5.82 12.41 -8.13
C VAL A 229 4.50 12.81 -7.48
N ARG A 230 3.40 12.88 -8.25
CA ARG A 230 2.09 13.26 -7.70
C ARG A 230 1.63 12.33 -6.58
N LYS A 231 1.81 11.02 -6.76
CA LYS A 231 1.52 9.99 -5.76
C LYS A 231 2.24 10.28 -4.44
N ASN A 232 3.55 10.50 -4.50
CA ASN A 232 4.36 10.80 -3.31
C ASN A 232 4.00 12.14 -2.66
N VAL A 233 3.59 13.15 -3.45
CA VAL A 233 3.07 14.43 -2.92
C VAL A 233 1.74 14.24 -2.20
N CYS A 234 0.81 13.46 -2.77
CA CYS A 234 -0.46 13.14 -2.11
C CYS A 234 -0.21 12.45 -0.77
N ARG A 235 0.60 11.38 -0.78
CA ARG A 235 0.98 10.65 0.44
C ARG A 235 1.63 11.55 1.49
N ALA A 236 2.53 12.44 1.08
CA ALA A 236 3.17 13.41 1.97
C ALA A 236 2.13 14.31 2.68
N LEU A 237 1.15 14.81 1.92
CA LEU A 237 0.09 15.67 2.45
C LEU A 237 -0.86 14.92 3.39
N VAL A 238 -1.15 13.64 3.11
CA VAL A 238 -1.92 12.78 4.01
C VAL A 238 -1.19 12.59 5.34
N MET A 239 0.08 12.20 5.31
CA MET A 239 0.86 12.04 6.54
C MET A 239 1.01 13.36 7.31
N LEU A 240 1.25 14.48 6.61
CA LEU A 240 1.32 15.81 7.24
C LEU A 240 -0.01 16.23 7.87
N LEU A 241 -1.14 15.83 7.30
CA LEU A 241 -2.46 16.10 7.87
C LEU A 241 -2.62 15.43 9.24
N GLU A 242 -2.09 14.23 9.41
CA GLU A 242 -2.16 13.50 10.67
C GLU A 242 -1.23 14.10 11.74
N VAL A 243 0.01 14.45 11.39
CA VAL A 243 1.01 14.88 12.38
C VAL A 243 1.12 16.40 12.59
N ARG A 244 0.85 17.21 11.55
CA ARG A 244 1.13 18.66 11.52
C ARG A 244 0.05 19.46 10.78
N ILE A 245 -1.22 19.16 11.08
CA ILE A 245 -2.36 19.92 10.56
C ILE A 245 -2.25 21.43 10.85
N ASP A 246 -1.60 21.82 11.94
CA ASP A 246 -1.35 23.22 12.33
C ASP A 246 -0.68 24.04 11.22
N ARG A 247 0.23 23.42 10.46
CA ARG A 247 0.91 24.07 9.32
C ARG A 247 0.12 24.03 8.02
N LEU A 248 -0.82 23.09 7.89
CA LEU A 248 -1.65 22.96 6.69
C LEU A 248 -2.89 23.84 6.73
N ILE A 249 -3.42 24.17 7.91
CA ILE A 249 -4.64 25.00 8.10
C ILE A 249 -4.63 26.28 7.23
N PRO A 250 -3.54 27.09 7.18
CA PRO A 250 -3.53 28.31 6.38
C PRO A 250 -3.74 28.08 4.87
N HIS A 251 -3.43 26.88 4.38
CA HIS A 251 -3.49 26.49 2.98
C HIS A 251 -4.58 25.45 2.68
N MET A 252 -5.43 25.14 3.67
CA MET A 252 -6.35 24.01 3.62
C MET A 252 -7.31 24.07 2.43
N HIS A 253 -7.82 25.25 2.09
CA HIS A 253 -8.69 25.41 0.92
C HIS A 253 -8.01 24.98 -0.38
N SER A 254 -6.75 25.39 -0.60
CA SER A 254 -5.99 25.01 -1.79
C SER A 254 -5.63 23.53 -1.78
N ILE A 255 -5.31 22.95 -0.61
CA ILE A 255 -5.05 21.52 -0.46
C ILE A 255 -6.29 20.71 -0.80
N ILE A 256 -7.47 21.08 -0.28
CA ILE A 256 -8.74 20.41 -0.59
C ILE A 256 -9.04 20.49 -2.09
N GLN A 257 -8.87 21.66 -2.72
CA GLN A 257 -9.06 21.79 -4.18
C GLN A 257 -8.11 20.89 -4.97
N TYR A 258 -6.85 20.81 -4.55
CA TYR A 258 -5.86 19.92 -5.16
C TYR A 258 -6.26 18.45 -4.99
N MET A 259 -6.60 18.03 -3.77
CA MET A 259 -7.00 16.64 -3.49
C MET A 259 -8.27 16.25 -4.23
N LEU A 260 -9.27 17.13 -4.35
CA LEU A 260 -10.48 16.87 -5.15
C LEU A 260 -10.16 16.55 -6.62
N GLN A 261 -9.14 17.21 -7.17
CA GLN A 261 -8.68 16.95 -8.53
C GLN A 261 -7.86 15.66 -8.61
N ARG A 262 -7.01 15.38 -7.62
CA ARG A 262 -6.15 14.18 -7.61
C ARG A 262 -6.92 12.90 -7.29
N THR A 263 -7.98 12.93 -6.49
CA THR A 263 -8.88 11.77 -6.31
C THR A 263 -9.57 11.36 -7.61
N GLN A 264 -9.55 12.23 -8.63
CA GLN A 264 -10.08 11.98 -9.97
C GLN A 264 -8.96 11.80 -11.02
N ASP A 265 -7.71 11.57 -10.60
CA ASP A 265 -6.59 11.35 -11.52
C ASP A 265 -6.84 10.08 -12.37
N HIS A 266 -6.21 10.03 -13.55
CA HIS A 266 -6.30 8.88 -14.44
C HIS A 266 -5.46 7.69 -13.94
N ASP A 267 -4.40 7.98 -13.19
CA ASP A 267 -3.63 6.95 -12.49
C ASP A 267 -4.32 6.56 -11.19
N GLU A 268 -4.77 5.30 -11.09
CA GLU A 268 -5.51 4.80 -9.94
C GLU A 268 -4.69 4.86 -8.64
N ASN A 269 -3.36 4.75 -8.69
CA ASN A 269 -2.52 4.84 -7.49
C ASN A 269 -2.47 6.28 -6.97
N VAL A 270 -2.40 7.26 -7.87
CA VAL A 270 -2.49 8.69 -7.49
C VAL A 270 -3.87 8.99 -6.91
N ALA A 271 -4.94 8.48 -7.53
CA ALA A 271 -6.30 8.67 -7.05
C ALA A 271 -6.53 8.03 -5.68
N LEU A 272 -5.99 6.83 -5.44
CA LEU A 272 -6.05 6.14 -4.15
C LEU A 272 -5.35 6.94 -3.04
N GLU A 273 -4.10 7.34 -3.25
CA GLU A 273 -3.32 8.09 -2.26
C GLU A 273 -3.94 9.48 -1.98
N ALA A 274 -4.57 10.09 -2.99
CA ALA A 274 -5.36 11.30 -2.79
C ALA A 274 -6.69 11.05 -2.08
N CYS A 275 -7.29 9.87 -2.23
CA CYS A 275 -8.54 9.51 -1.57
C CYS A 275 -8.35 9.28 -0.07
N GLU A 276 -7.19 8.76 0.34
CA GLU A 276 -6.84 8.58 1.76
C GLU A 276 -6.84 9.90 2.54
N PHE A 277 -6.61 11.03 1.86
CA PHE A 277 -6.75 12.35 2.47
C PHE A 277 -8.12 12.57 3.08
N TRP A 278 -9.20 12.07 2.46
CA TRP A 278 -10.56 12.26 2.97
C TRP A 278 -10.83 11.44 4.22
N LEU A 279 -10.27 10.22 4.29
CA LEU A 279 -10.31 9.37 5.49
C LEU A 279 -9.60 10.07 6.65
N THR A 280 -8.33 10.42 6.47
CA THR A 280 -7.54 11.07 7.51
C THR A 280 -8.13 12.42 7.91
N LEU A 281 -8.69 13.20 6.97
CA LEU A 281 -9.34 14.48 7.28
C LEU A 281 -10.62 14.29 8.09
N ALA A 282 -11.41 13.24 7.83
CA ALA A 282 -12.66 12.98 8.52
C ALA A 282 -12.46 12.68 10.01
N GLU A 283 -11.32 12.12 10.38
CA GLU A 283 -10.93 11.88 11.77
C GLU A 283 -10.48 13.16 12.51
N GLN A 284 -10.17 14.23 11.78
CA GLN A 284 -9.73 15.49 12.38
C GLN A 284 -10.90 16.31 12.92
N PRO A 285 -10.78 16.91 14.12
CA PRO A 285 -11.85 17.74 14.71
C PRO A 285 -12.30 18.91 13.84
N ILE A 286 -11.39 19.44 13.00
CA ILE A 286 -11.67 20.58 12.11
C ILE A 286 -12.41 20.18 10.82
N CYS A 287 -12.60 18.88 10.55
CA CYS A 287 -13.16 18.35 9.30
C CYS A 287 -14.40 19.12 8.84
N LYS A 288 -15.38 19.26 9.75
CA LYS A 288 -16.67 19.89 9.44
C LYS A 288 -16.50 21.34 8.97
N GLU A 289 -15.62 22.10 9.61
CA GLU A 289 -15.38 23.51 9.30
C GLU A 289 -14.75 23.70 7.93
N VAL A 290 -13.78 22.85 7.57
CA VAL A 290 -13.02 23.00 6.31
C VAL A 290 -13.75 22.38 5.11
N LEU A 291 -14.50 21.29 5.34
CA LEU A 291 -15.04 20.47 4.26
C LEU A 291 -16.50 20.80 3.91
N ALA A 292 -17.26 21.44 4.80
CA ALA A 292 -18.67 21.77 4.57
C ALA A 292 -18.94 22.49 3.23
N SER A 293 -18.07 23.42 2.84
CA SER A 293 -18.20 24.17 1.57
C SER A 293 -17.84 23.35 0.31
N HIS A 294 -17.23 22.19 0.48
CA HIS A 294 -16.73 21.33 -0.60
C HIS A 294 -17.53 20.02 -0.75
N LEU A 295 -18.43 19.70 0.19
CA LEU A 295 -19.23 18.46 0.18
C LEU A 295 -19.98 18.24 -1.14
N VAL A 296 -20.55 19.31 -1.70
CA VAL A 296 -21.29 19.25 -2.98
C VAL A 296 -20.43 18.67 -4.12
N GLN A 297 -19.12 18.91 -4.08
CA GLN A 297 -18.18 18.41 -5.07
C GLN A 297 -17.58 17.06 -4.67
N LEU A 298 -17.23 16.90 -3.39
CA LEU A 298 -16.59 15.68 -2.89
C LEU A 298 -17.49 14.44 -2.98
N ILE A 299 -18.76 14.58 -2.58
CA ILE A 299 -19.65 13.41 -2.47
C ILE A 299 -19.86 12.69 -3.81
N PRO A 300 -20.14 13.39 -4.93
CA PRO A 300 -20.17 12.75 -6.24
C PRO A 300 -18.87 12.04 -6.62
N ILE A 301 -17.71 12.57 -6.21
CA ILE A 301 -16.40 11.99 -6.50
C ILE A 301 -16.21 10.67 -5.76
N LEU A 302 -16.46 10.65 -4.44
CA LEU A 302 -16.36 9.43 -3.63
C LEU A 302 -17.34 8.37 -4.14
N VAL A 303 -18.59 8.75 -4.38
CA VAL A 303 -19.62 7.86 -4.92
C VAL A 303 -19.22 7.26 -6.28
N LYS A 304 -18.53 8.03 -7.14
CA LYS A 304 -17.99 7.51 -8.39
C LYS A 304 -16.83 6.53 -8.16
N GLY A 305 -15.94 6.83 -7.22
CA GLY A 305 -14.82 5.97 -6.83
C GLY A 305 -15.25 4.64 -6.23
N MET A 306 -16.47 4.56 -5.69
CA MET A 306 -17.05 3.34 -5.14
C MET A 306 -17.51 2.32 -6.20
N LYS A 307 -17.39 2.57 -7.50
CA LYS A 307 -17.68 1.55 -8.54
C LYS A 307 -16.54 0.55 -8.65
N TYR A 308 -16.85 -0.71 -8.93
CA TYR A 308 -15.81 -1.68 -9.26
C TYR A 308 -15.02 -1.25 -10.52
N SER A 309 -13.70 -1.42 -10.47
CA SER A 309 -12.87 -1.33 -11.67
C SER A 309 -13.11 -2.53 -12.59
N GLU A 310 -12.80 -2.41 -13.89
CA GLU A 310 -12.90 -3.54 -14.81
C GLU A 310 -12.01 -4.72 -14.37
N ILE A 311 -10.85 -4.41 -13.79
CA ILE A 311 -9.90 -5.39 -13.28
C ILE A 311 -10.51 -6.13 -12.08
N ASP A 312 -11.13 -5.42 -11.14
CA ASP A 312 -11.82 -6.05 -10.00
C ASP A 312 -12.95 -6.95 -10.46
N ILE A 313 -13.76 -6.52 -11.44
CA ILE A 313 -14.85 -7.35 -11.98
C ILE A 313 -14.29 -8.67 -12.54
N ILE A 314 -13.14 -8.62 -13.21
CA ILE A 314 -12.47 -9.82 -13.75
C ILE A 314 -11.92 -10.70 -12.61
N LEU A 315 -11.20 -10.11 -11.65
CA LEU A 315 -10.58 -10.83 -10.53
C LEU A 315 -11.63 -11.49 -9.63
N LEU A 316 -12.73 -10.79 -9.37
CA LEU A 316 -13.87 -11.30 -8.59
C LEU A 316 -14.70 -12.33 -9.35
N LYS A 317 -14.31 -12.64 -10.61
CA LYS A 317 -15.07 -13.49 -11.53
C LYS A 317 -16.53 -13.02 -11.61
N GLY A 318 -16.78 -11.73 -11.80
CA GLY A 318 -18.11 -11.10 -11.77
C GLY A 318 -19.12 -11.59 -12.83
N ASP A 319 -18.69 -12.46 -13.74
CA ASP A 319 -19.55 -13.19 -14.69
C ASP A 319 -19.88 -14.63 -14.25
N VAL A 320 -19.30 -15.11 -13.14
CA VAL A 320 -19.61 -16.41 -12.55
C VAL A 320 -20.80 -16.25 -11.61
N GLU A 321 -21.97 -16.65 -12.08
CA GLU A 321 -23.21 -16.63 -11.30
C GLU A 321 -23.45 -17.90 -10.49
N GLU A 322 -22.77 -19.00 -10.85
CA GLU A 322 -22.92 -20.30 -10.21
C GLU A 322 -21.54 -20.98 -10.08
N ASP A 323 -21.09 -21.22 -8.85
CA ASP A 323 -19.87 -21.95 -8.52
C ASP A 323 -19.99 -22.86 -7.29
N GLU A 324 -21.20 -23.06 -6.76
CA GLU A 324 -21.48 -23.91 -5.59
C GLU A 324 -20.95 -25.35 -5.71
N ALA A 325 -20.91 -25.91 -6.93
CA ALA A 325 -20.47 -27.27 -7.20
C ALA A 325 -18.97 -27.37 -7.49
N VAL A 326 -18.27 -26.24 -7.61
CA VAL A 326 -16.82 -26.21 -7.80
C VAL A 326 -16.18 -26.40 -6.43
N PRO A 327 -15.29 -27.38 -6.20
CA PRO A 327 -14.59 -27.50 -4.91
C PRO A 327 -13.70 -26.28 -4.62
N ASP A 328 -13.61 -25.84 -3.36
CA ASP A 328 -12.62 -24.83 -2.96
C ASP A 328 -11.19 -25.36 -3.14
N SER A 329 -10.28 -24.49 -3.56
CA SER A 329 -8.85 -24.83 -3.58
C SER A 329 -8.30 -24.86 -2.15
N GLU A 330 -7.32 -25.71 -1.88
CA GLU A 330 -6.58 -25.66 -0.61
C GLU A 330 -5.93 -24.28 -0.36
N GLN A 331 -5.66 -23.53 -1.44
CA GLN A 331 -5.11 -22.17 -1.38
C GLN A 331 -6.13 -21.12 -0.92
N ASP A 332 -7.43 -21.41 -1.03
CA ASP A 332 -8.52 -20.50 -0.64
C ASP A 332 -8.83 -20.63 0.86
N ILE A 333 -8.37 -21.71 1.52
CA ILE A 333 -8.62 -21.99 2.93
C ILE A 333 -7.59 -21.27 3.80
N LYS A 334 -8.01 -20.15 4.40
CA LYS A 334 -7.17 -19.41 5.35
C LYS A 334 -6.89 -20.22 6.63
N PRO A 335 -5.66 -20.16 7.19
CA PRO A 335 -5.35 -20.74 8.49
C PRO A 335 -6.26 -20.19 9.59
N ARG A 336 -6.97 -21.05 10.31
CA ARG A 336 -7.79 -20.68 11.47
C ARG A 336 -7.13 -21.16 12.75
N PHE A 337 -6.92 -20.25 13.70
CA PHE A 337 -6.30 -20.55 15.00
C PHE A 337 -7.35 -20.56 16.11
N HIS A 338 -7.27 -21.55 16.99
CA HIS A 338 -8.15 -21.60 18.16
C HIS A 338 -7.75 -20.51 19.17
N LYS A 339 -8.64 -19.55 19.42
CA LYS A 339 -8.49 -18.60 20.54
C LYS A 339 -9.06 -19.26 21.82
N SER A 340 -8.23 -19.43 22.85
CA SER A 340 -8.65 -19.97 24.15
C SER A 340 -9.69 -19.05 24.79
N ARG A 341 -10.77 -19.62 25.33
CA ARG A 341 -11.86 -18.86 25.95
C ARG A 341 -11.39 -18.13 27.21
N THR A 342 -11.22 -16.81 27.13
CA THR A 342 -11.04 -15.94 28.31
C THR A 342 -12.38 -15.88 29.06
N VAL A 343 -12.40 -16.23 30.34
CA VAL A 343 -13.61 -16.16 31.16
C VAL A 343 -13.83 -14.70 31.57
N THR A 344 -14.63 -13.97 30.81
CA THR A 344 -15.21 -12.70 31.25
C THR A 344 -16.44 -13.00 32.10
N LEU A 345 -16.47 -12.48 33.34
CA LEU A 345 -17.61 -12.58 34.25
C LEU A 345 -18.79 -11.77 33.67
N PRO A 346 -20.02 -12.29 33.67
CA PRO A 346 -21.19 -11.52 33.27
C PRO A 346 -21.53 -10.54 34.41
N HIS A 347 -21.07 -9.29 34.31
CA HIS A 347 -21.58 -8.24 35.17
C HIS A 347 -22.51 -7.31 34.40
N GLU A 348 -23.74 -7.30 34.93
CA GLU A 348 -24.88 -6.40 34.75
C GLU A 348 -24.60 -5.08 34.01
N ALA A 349 -25.46 -4.83 33.01
CA ALA A 349 -25.95 -3.56 32.49
C ALA A 349 -25.12 -2.28 32.75
N GLU A 350 -24.81 -1.59 31.64
CA GLU A 350 -24.36 -0.19 31.53
C GLU A 350 -22.88 0.10 31.79
N ARG A 351 -22.05 -0.19 30.77
CA ARG A 351 -20.92 0.67 30.38
C ARG A 351 -20.89 0.78 28.84
N PRO A 352 -20.99 1.98 28.25
CA PRO A 352 -20.79 2.18 26.82
C PRO A 352 -19.31 2.45 26.58
N ASP A 353 -18.49 1.40 26.58
CA ASP A 353 -17.16 1.43 25.94
C ASP A 353 -16.49 0.04 26.10
N GLY A 354 -16.09 -0.57 24.99
CA GLY A 354 -15.14 -1.70 25.00
C GLY A 354 -15.68 -3.09 24.66
N SER A 355 -16.64 -3.23 23.76
CA SER A 355 -16.99 -4.54 23.15
C SER A 355 -16.86 -4.54 21.62
N GLU A 356 -15.88 -3.81 21.09
CA GLU A 356 -15.58 -3.78 19.64
C GLU A 356 -14.30 -4.56 19.29
N ASP A 357 -13.46 -4.93 20.27
CA ASP A 357 -12.12 -5.49 20.02
C ASP A 357 -12.06 -6.99 19.61
N ALA A 358 -13.16 -7.62 19.19
CA ALA A 358 -13.18 -9.07 18.92
C ALA A 358 -13.73 -9.50 17.56
N GLU A 359 -14.31 -8.61 16.77
CA GLU A 359 -14.87 -8.93 15.45
C GLU A 359 -14.09 -8.31 14.26
N ASP A 360 -13.09 -7.46 14.52
CA ASP A 360 -12.29 -6.78 13.49
C ASP A 360 -11.18 -7.63 12.83
N ASP A 361 -10.98 -8.88 13.25
CA ASP A 361 -9.92 -9.76 12.71
C ASP A 361 -10.36 -10.54 11.42
N ASP A 362 -11.61 -10.40 10.95
CA ASP A 362 -12.17 -11.18 9.83
C ASP A 362 -12.36 -10.38 8.52
N ASP A 363 -11.93 -9.11 8.48
CA ASP A 363 -11.97 -8.24 7.29
C ASP A 363 -10.77 -8.39 6.35
N ASP A 364 -9.99 -9.45 6.53
CA ASP A 364 -8.80 -9.70 5.73
C ASP A 364 -9.16 -10.45 4.44
N ASP A 365 -10.03 -9.87 3.59
CA ASP A 365 -10.34 -10.34 2.23
C ASP A 365 -9.09 -10.29 1.33
N ALA A 366 -8.18 -11.24 1.52
CA ALA A 366 -6.91 -11.41 0.82
C ALA A 366 -7.03 -11.53 -0.73
N LEU A 367 -8.25 -11.50 -1.28
CA LEU A 367 -8.52 -11.47 -2.72
C LEU A 367 -8.80 -10.07 -3.26
N SER A 368 -8.92 -9.03 -2.42
CA SER A 368 -9.03 -7.64 -2.87
C SER A 368 -8.11 -6.77 -2.04
N ASP A 369 -6.94 -6.45 -2.58
CA ASP A 369 -6.02 -5.44 -2.03
C ASP A 369 -6.76 -4.11 -1.74
N TRP A 370 -6.26 -3.33 -0.79
CA TRP A 370 -6.76 -1.97 -0.52
C TRP A 370 -6.73 -1.15 -1.82
N ASN A 371 -7.89 -0.64 -2.23
CA ASN A 371 -8.08 0.00 -3.53
C ASN A 371 -8.97 1.24 -3.43
N LEU A 372 -9.09 1.99 -4.53
CA LEU A 372 -9.85 3.25 -4.57
C LEU A 372 -11.32 3.06 -4.17
N ARG A 373 -11.93 1.92 -4.49
CA ARG A 373 -13.31 1.60 -4.13
C ARG A 373 -13.48 1.46 -2.62
N LYS A 374 -12.63 0.66 -1.97
CA LYS A 374 -12.64 0.48 -0.51
C LYS A 374 -12.36 1.79 0.21
N CYS A 375 -11.33 2.52 -0.24
CA CYS A 375 -10.96 3.82 0.31
C CYS A 375 -12.10 4.84 0.19
N SER A 376 -12.76 4.92 -0.97
CA SER A 376 -13.90 5.84 -1.18
C SER A 376 -15.11 5.49 -0.30
N ALA A 377 -15.39 4.20 -0.13
CA ALA A 377 -16.49 3.72 0.72
C ALA A 377 -16.22 4.01 2.20
N ALA A 378 -15.01 3.71 2.67
CA ALA A 378 -14.57 4.01 4.03
C ALA A 378 -14.58 5.52 4.29
N ALA A 379 -14.08 6.33 3.35
CA ALA A 379 -14.12 7.80 3.46
C ALA A 379 -15.56 8.30 3.61
N LEU A 380 -16.49 7.75 2.83
CA LEU A 380 -17.89 8.14 2.89
C LEU A 380 -18.57 7.72 4.20
N ASP A 381 -18.23 6.56 4.75
CA ASP A 381 -18.75 6.06 6.03
C ASP A 381 -18.31 6.98 7.20
N VAL A 382 -17.01 7.29 7.30
CA VAL A 382 -16.53 8.21 8.33
C VAL A 382 -17.15 9.61 8.16
N LEU A 383 -17.27 10.10 6.93
CA LEU A 383 -17.94 11.38 6.66
C LEU A 383 -19.44 11.35 7.03
N ALA A 384 -20.13 10.22 6.84
CA ALA A 384 -21.51 10.06 7.29
C ALA A 384 -21.63 10.17 8.81
N ASN A 385 -20.66 9.66 9.55
CA ASN A 385 -20.61 9.79 11.02
C ASN A 385 -20.31 11.23 11.47
N VAL A 386 -19.49 11.97 10.73
CA VAL A 386 -19.14 13.37 11.01
C VAL A 386 -20.30 14.33 10.68
N PHE A 387 -20.87 14.23 9.48
CA PHE A 387 -21.89 15.18 8.98
C PHE A 387 -23.32 14.75 9.28
N ARG A 388 -23.56 13.45 9.51
CA ARG A 388 -24.89 12.88 9.78
C ARG A 388 -25.90 13.33 8.73
N GLU A 389 -27.07 13.81 9.17
CA GLU A 389 -28.18 14.23 8.29
C GLU A 389 -27.81 15.37 7.32
N GLU A 390 -26.76 16.16 7.61
CA GLU A 390 -26.29 17.23 6.71
C GLU A 390 -25.71 16.66 5.39
N LEU A 391 -25.34 15.38 5.37
CA LEU A 391 -24.84 14.70 4.18
C LEU A 391 -25.97 14.30 3.21
N LEU A 392 -27.17 14.06 3.74
CA LEU A 392 -28.29 13.49 2.99
C LEU A 392 -28.77 14.35 1.80
N PRO A 393 -28.88 15.70 1.90
CA PRO A 393 -29.24 16.53 0.75
C PRO A 393 -28.31 16.38 -0.46
N HIS A 394 -27.05 16.01 -0.23
CA HIS A 394 -26.05 15.79 -1.28
C HIS A 394 -26.10 14.36 -1.84
N LEU A 395 -26.43 13.38 -1.00
CA LEU A 395 -26.45 11.96 -1.37
C LEU A 395 -27.76 11.48 -1.99
N LEU A 396 -28.91 11.91 -1.47
CA LEU A 396 -30.22 11.42 -1.89
C LEU A 396 -30.49 11.58 -3.40
N PRO A 397 -30.14 12.70 -4.05
CA PRO A 397 -30.27 12.83 -5.50
C PRO A 397 -29.45 11.77 -6.26
N LEU A 398 -28.21 11.51 -5.81
CA LEU A 398 -27.33 10.52 -6.42
C LEU A 398 -27.88 9.11 -6.22
N LEU A 399 -28.28 8.76 -4.99
CA LEU A 399 -28.84 7.45 -4.65
C LEU A 399 -30.05 7.09 -5.50
N LYS A 400 -30.92 8.06 -5.78
CA LYS A 400 -32.10 7.86 -6.63
C LYS A 400 -31.72 7.45 -8.05
N ASP A 401 -30.67 8.04 -8.61
CA ASP A 401 -30.22 7.71 -9.96
C ASP A 401 -29.42 6.38 -10.00
N LEU A 402 -28.73 6.05 -8.91
CA LEU A 402 -27.90 4.84 -8.80
C LEU A 402 -28.73 3.58 -8.54
N LEU A 403 -29.59 3.57 -7.51
CA LEU A 403 -30.29 2.37 -7.01
C LEU A 403 -31.23 1.71 -8.03
N PHE A 404 -31.68 2.46 -9.02
CA PHE A 404 -32.59 2.00 -10.07
C PHE A 404 -31.93 1.96 -11.45
N HIS A 405 -30.62 2.17 -11.53
CA HIS A 405 -29.90 2.15 -12.80
C HIS A 405 -29.96 0.76 -13.46
N PRO A 406 -30.14 0.67 -14.80
CA PRO A 406 -30.21 -0.61 -15.50
C PRO A 406 -28.88 -1.37 -15.51
N GLU A 407 -27.75 -0.66 -15.51
CA GLU A 407 -26.42 -1.27 -15.41
C GLU A 407 -26.12 -1.69 -13.98
N TRP A 408 -25.77 -2.95 -13.81
CA TRP A 408 -25.57 -3.55 -12.49
C TRP A 408 -24.41 -2.91 -11.72
N VAL A 409 -23.31 -2.51 -12.38
CA VAL A 409 -22.15 -1.88 -11.73
C VAL A 409 -22.56 -0.56 -11.05
N VAL A 410 -23.39 0.22 -11.72
CA VAL A 410 -23.92 1.48 -11.17
C VAL A 410 -24.90 1.21 -10.03
N LYS A 411 -25.82 0.26 -10.23
CA LYS A 411 -26.77 -0.15 -9.19
C LYS A 411 -26.07 -0.65 -7.93
N GLU A 412 -25.11 -1.54 -8.10
CA GLU A 412 -24.28 -2.13 -7.05
C GLU A 412 -23.57 -1.04 -6.24
N SER A 413 -22.95 -0.05 -6.91
CA SER A 413 -22.33 1.08 -6.21
C SER A 413 -23.34 1.91 -5.39
N GLY A 414 -24.57 2.07 -5.88
CA GLY A 414 -25.65 2.73 -5.14
C GLY A 414 -26.07 1.96 -3.89
N ILE A 415 -26.12 0.62 -3.96
CA ILE A 415 -26.42 -0.24 -2.82
C ILE A 415 -25.29 -0.15 -1.78
N LEU A 416 -24.02 -0.18 -2.22
CA LEU A 416 -22.86 0.03 -1.36
C LEU A 416 -22.93 1.40 -0.66
N VAL A 417 -23.20 2.50 -1.39
CA VAL A 417 -23.37 3.85 -0.81
C VAL A 417 -24.44 3.85 0.26
N LEU A 418 -25.58 3.21 0.00
CA LEU A 418 -26.69 3.13 0.95
C LEU A 418 -26.26 2.42 2.25
N GLY A 419 -25.51 1.32 2.16
CA GLY A 419 -25.00 0.62 3.34
C GLY A 419 -23.90 1.38 4.08
N ALA A 420 -23.01 2.06 3.36
CA ALA A 420 -21.90 2.82 3.94
C ALA A 420 -22.38 3.98 4.82
N ILE A 421 -23.48 4.66 4.45
CA ILE A 421 -23.99 5.80 5.22
C ILE A 421 -24.94 5.40 6.35
N ALA A 422 -25.26 4.11 6.47
CA ALA A 422 -26.33 3.62 7.34
C ALA A 422 -26.14 4.04 8.80
N GLU A 423 -24.92 3.93 9.32
CA GLU A 423 -24.59 4.20 10.72
C GLU A 423 -24.70 5.70 11.05
N GLY A 424 -23.97 6.54 10.32
CA GLY A 424 -23.94 7.98 10.56
C GLY A 424 -25.23 8.71 10.19
N CYS A 425 -25.98 8.22 9.20
CA CYS A 425 -27.18 8.88 8.67
C CYS A 425 -28.50 8.17 9.03
N MET A 426 -28.50 7.19 9.93
CA MET A 426 -29.67 6.34 10.22
C MET A 426 -30.97 7.14 10.45
N GLN A 427 -30.93 8.15 11.33
CA GLN A 427 -32.12 8.91 11.73
C GLN A 427 -32.78 9.62 10.54
N GLY A 428 -31.98 10.29 9.70
CA GLY A 428 -32.48 10.96 8.50
C GLY A 428 -32.86 9.99 7.38
N MET A 429 -32.40 8.74 7.41
CA MET A 429 -32.76 7.69 6.45
C MET A 429 -34.10 7.00 6.76
N VAL A 430 -34.52 6.96 8.05
CA VAL A 430 -35.78 6.31 8.49
C VAL A 430 -37.01 6.63 7.62
N PRO A 431 -37.26 7.87 7.17
CA PRO A 431 -38.41 8.18 6.31
C PRO A 431 -38.41 7.45 4.97
N TYR A 432 -37.25 7.04 4.46
CA TYR A 432 -37.08 6.38 3.17
C TYR A 432 -37.00 4.85 3.28
N LEU A 433 -36.65 4.30 4.46
CA LEU A 433 -36.53 2.86 4.67
C LEU A 433 -37.78 2.03 4.34
N PRO A 434 -39.03 2.51 4.55
CA PRO A 434 -40.22 1.76 4.15
C PRO A 434 -40.29 1.45 2.64
N GLU A 435 -39.66 2.26 1.79
CA GLU A 435 -39.56 2.03 0.35
C GLU A 435 -38.25 1.32 -0.03
N LEU A 436 -37.13 1.71 0.59
CA LEU A 436 -35.81 1.18 0.26
C LEU A 436 -35.61 -0.27 0.69
N ILE A 437 -36.11 -0.68 1.87
CA ILE A 437 -35.92 -2.05 2.37
C ILE A 437 -36.64 -3.08 1.48
N PRO A 438 -37.92 -2.90 1.08
CA PRO A 438 -38.54 -3.80 0.11
C PRO A 438 -37.79 -3.88 -1.23
N HIS A 439 -37.24 -2.76 -1.72
CA HIS A 439 -36.43 -2.74 -2.93
C HIS A 439 -35.13 -3.54 -2.77
N LEU A 440 -34.41 -3.38 -1.66
CA LEU A 440 -33.21 -4.16 -1.36
C LEU A 440 -33.52 -5.66 -1.22
N ILE A 441 -34.65 -6.03 -0.62
CA ILE A 441 -35.11 -7.42 -0.57
C ILE A 441 -35.33 -7.97 -1.98
N GLN A 442 -35.87 -7.17 -2.91
CA GLN A 442 -35.96 -7.56 -4.32
C GLN A 442 -34.57 -7.74 -4.96
N CYS A 443 -33.59 -6.90 -4.60
CA CYS A 443 -32.21 -7.03 -5.09
C CYS A 443 -31.52 -8.34 -4.64
N LEU A 444 -31.96 -8.99 -3.56
CA LEU A 444 -31.50 -10.34 -3.20
C LEU A 444 -31.82 -11.38 -4.28
N SER A 445 -32.76 -11.10 -5.19
CA SER A 445 -33.08 -11.97 -6.33
C SER A 445 -32.54 -11.44 -7.66
N ASP A 446 -31.58 -10.49 -7.65
CA ASP A 446 -30.97 -9.98 -8.88
C ASP A 446 -30.16 -11.07 -9.61
N LYS A 447 -30.13 -10.99 -10.94
CA LYS A 447 -29.40 -11.93 -11.79
C LYS A 447 -27.89 -11.89 -11.59
N LYS A 448 -27.35 -10.81 -11.01
CA LYS A 448 -25.91 -10.61 -10.78
C LYS A 448 -25.52 -10.93 -9.34
N ALA A 449 -24.60 -11.87 -9.14
CA ALA A 449 -24.13 -12.34 -7.83
C ALA A 449 -23.55 -11.21 -6.98
N LEU A 450 -22.77 -10.31 -7.59
CA LEU A 450 -22.19 -9.16 -6.90
C LEU A 450 -23.27 -8.18 -6.37
N VAL A 451 -24.40 -8.03 -7.08
CA VAL A 451 -25.54 -7.24 -6.61
C VAL A 451 -26.23 -7.93 -5.43
N ARG A 452 -26.43 -9.26 -5.51
CA ARG A 452 -27.04 -10.03 -4.41
C ARG A 452 -26.19 -9.96 -3.14
N SER A 453 -24.87 -10.13 -3.29
CA SER A 453 -23.89 -10.07 -2.19
C SER A 453 -23.90 -8.71 -1.48
N ILE A 454 -23.81 -7.60 -2.21
CA ILE A 454 -23.83 -6.28 -1.57
C ILE A 454 -25.20 -5.93 -0.97
N ALA A 455 -26.29 -6.48 -1.53
CA ALA A 455 -27.63 -6.32 -0.95
C ALA A 455 -27.76 -7.03 0.40
N CYS A 456 -27.17 -8.23 0.57
CA CYS A 456 -27.09 -8.90 1.87
C CYS A 456 -26.40 -8.02 2.92
N TRP A 457 -25.20 -7.52 2.61
CA TRP A 457 -24.44 -6.64 3.49
C TRP A 457 -25.20 -5.33 3.80
N THR A 458 -25.80 -4.70 2.80
CA THR A 458 -26.54 -3.44 3.02
C THR A 458 -27.79 -3.65 3.87
N LEU A 459 -28.50 -4.76 3.69
CA LEU A 459 -29.66 -5.11 4.51
C LEU A 459 -29.26 -5.38 5.97
N SER A 460 -28.10 -5.99 6.22
CA SER A 460 -27.61 -6.22 7.58
C SER A 460 -27.32 -4.91 8.32
N ARG A 461 -26.76 -3.90 7.63
CA ARG A 461 -26.53 -2.54 8.19
C ARG A 461 -27.82 -1.85 8.67
N TYR A 462 -28.98 -2.20 8.10
CA TYR A 462 -30.30 -1.69 8.51
C TYR A 462 -31.14 -2.68 9.34
N ALA A 463 -30.58 -3.82 9.74
CA ALA A 463 -31.31 -4.90 10.41
C ALA A 463 -31.96 -4.44 11.72
N HIS A 464 -31.29 -3.57 12.49
CA HIS A 464 -31.85 -3.01 13.73
C HIS A 464 -33.18 -2.30 13.48
N TRP A 465 -33.28 -1.50 12.41
CA TRP A 465 -34.53 -0.87 12.04
C TRP A 465 -35.57 -1.91 11.62
N VAL A 466 -35.20 -2.90 10.79
CA VAL A 466 -36.13 -3.94 10.32
C VAL A 466 -36.74 -4.74 11.49
N VAL A 467 -35.94 -5.10 12.49
CA VAL A 467 -36.39 -5.84 13.68
C VAL A 467 -37.29 -4.99 14.59
N SER A 468 -37.15 -3.67 14.56
CA SER A 468 -38.02 -2.75 15.31
C SER A 468 -39.41 -2.57 14.69
N GLN A 469 -39.60 -2.96 13.42
CA GLN A 469 -40.88 -2.86 12.71
C GLN A 469 -41.76 -4.11 12.93
N PRO A 470 -43.07 -4.06 12.63
CA PRO A 470 -43.94 -5.23 12.69
C PRO A 470 -43.36 -6.41 11.89
N PRO A 471 -43.24 -7.62 12.48
CA PRO A 471 -42.48 -8.72 11.88
C PRO A 471 -42.93 -9.12 10.48
N ASP A 472 -44.22 -9.08 10.19
CA ASP A 472 -44.77 -9.48 8.89
C ASP A 472 -44.50 -8.47 7.76
N MET A 473 -44.13 -7.22 8.07
CA MET A 473 -43.92 -6.17 7.06
C MET A 473 -42.57 -6.30 6.36
N HIS A 474 -41.48 -6.45 7.12
CA HIS A 474 -40.11 -6.40 6.58
C HIS A 474 -39.25 -7.57 7.05
N LEU A 475 -39.32 -7.94 8.33
CA LEU A 475 -38.45 -8.99 8.89
C LEU A 475 -38.72 -10.37 8.26
N LYS A 476 -39.98 -10.77 8.17
CA LYS A 476 -40.38 -12.05 7.56
C LYS A 476 -39.99 -12.17 6.07
N PRO A 477 -40.30 -11.20 5.19
CA PRO A 477 -39.85 -11.29 3.80
C PRO A 477 -38.32 -11.22 3.69
N LEU A 478 -37.64 -10.39 4.50
CA LEU A 478 -36.18 -10.34 4.54
C LEU A 478 -35.58 -11.69 4.89
N MET A 479 -35.98 -12.29 6.02
CA MET A 479 -35.49 -13.60 6.44
C MET A 479 -35.79 -14.67 5.39
N THR A 480 -36.96 -14.64 4.75
CA THR A 480 -37.32 -15.61 3.73
C THR A 480 -36.39 -15.54 2.52
N GLU A 481 -36.11 -14.34 2.00
CA GLU A 481 -35.21 -14.17 0.86
C GLU A 481 -33.74 -14.40 1.23
N LEU A 482 -33.32 -14.00 2.43
CA LEU A 482 -31.96 -14.21 2.92
C LEU A 482 -31.66 -15.69 3.12
N LEU A 483 -32.59 -16.48 3.67
CA LEU A 483 -32.47 -17.94 3.77
C LEU A 483 -32.34 -18.61 2.41
N LYS A 484 -32.98 -18.08 1.36
CA LYS A 484 -32.75 -18.56 -0.02
C LYS A 484 -31.35 -18.21 -0.50
N ARG A 485 -30.77 -17.08 -0.08
CA ARG A 485 -29.40 -16.68 -0.43
C ARG A 485 -28.31 -17.45 0.30
N ILE A 486 -28.60 -17.99 1.49
CA ILE A 486 -27.71 -18.97 2.12
C ILE A 486 -27.52 -20.20 1.21
N LEU A 487 -28.49 -20.50 0.36
CA LEU A 487 -28.46 -21.57 -0.63
C LEU A 487 -28.25 -21.04 -2.07
N ASP A 488 -27.62 -19.87 -2.23
CA ASP A 488 -27.37 -19.28 -3.55
C ASP A 488 -26.39 -20.14 -4.37
N GLY A 489 -26.51 -20.14 -5.70
CA GLY A 489 -25.60 -20.89 -6.57
C GLY A 489 -24.16 -20.32 -6.57
N ASN A 490 -23.96 -19.09 -6.08
CA ASN A 490 -22.65 -18.46 -5.97
C ASN A 490 -22.15 -18.44 -4.51
N LYS A 491 -20.95 -18.95 -4.27
CA LYS A 491 -20.33 -19.05 -2.93
C LYS A 491 -20.11 -17.71 -2.24
N ARG A 492 -19.75 -16.65 -2.97
CA ARG A 492 -19.61 -15.30 -2.39
C ARG A 492 -20.97 -14.78 -1.91
N VAL A 493 -22.06 -15.12 -2.59
CA VAL A 493 -23.40 -14.78 -2.11
C VAL A 493 -23.77 -15.61 -0.89
N GLN A 494 -23.42 -16.90 -0.86
CA GLN A 494 -23.62 -17.75 0.33
C GLN A 494 -22.90 -17.16 1.55
N GLU A 495 -21.62 -16.78 1.39
CA GLU A 495 -20.84 -16.15 2.45
C GLU A 495 -21.48 -14.85 2.93
N ALA A 496 -21.77 -13.93 2.00
CA ALA A 496 -22.37 -12.64 2.32
C ALA A 496 -23.78 -12.74 2.91
N ALA A 497 -24.53 -13.82 2.64
CA ALA A 497 -25.83 -14.08 3.25
C ALA A 497 -25.73 -14.72 4.64
N CYS A 498 -24.60 -15.37 4.96
CA CYS A 498 -24.33 -15.97 6.27
C CYS A 498 -23.71 -14.98 7.26
N ARG A 499 -22.84 -14.08 6.77
CA ARG A 499 -22.35 -12.91 7.51
C ARG A 499 -23.51 -11.95 7.76
#